data_AF-A0A0L8HUC9-F1
#
_entry.id   AF-A0A0L8HUC9-F1
#
_cell.length_a   1.000
_cell.length_b   1.000
_cell.length_c   1.000
_cell.angle_alpha   90.00
_cell.angle_beta   90.00
_cell.angle_gamma   90.00
#
_symmetry.space_group_name_H-M   'P 1'
#
loop_
_entity.id
_entity.type
_entity.pdbx_description
1 polymer ?
#
loop_
_entity_poly.entity_id
_entity_poly.type
_entity_poly.pdbx_seq_one_letter_code
_entity_poly.pdbx_strand_id
1 'polypeptide(L)'
;MKDKEKEVEAIKERYLGIIKKRRRVRRLNDRKFVFDWDAGDDTSQDYNPIYKDRHAVQFFGRGHVAGIDLKAQKKDQSKFYGDLLERRRTEAEKEQE
;
A
#
# COMPACT_ATOMS: atom_id res chain seq x y z
N MET A 1 -6.13 11.70 15.61
CA MET A 1 -7.29 11.38 16.48
C MET A 1 -8.10 10.24 15.88
N LYS A 2 -8.60 10.38 14.65
CA LYS A 2 -9.44 9.38 13.95
C LYS A 2 -8.88 7.95 13.86
N ASP A 3 -7.58 7.77 13.59
CA ASP A 3 -7.00 6.42 13.47
C ASP A 3 -6.88 5.71 14.84
N LYS A 4 -6.55 6.46 15.90
CA LYS A 4 -6.53 5.92 17.28
C LYS A 4 -7.93 5.52 17.75
N GLU A 5 -8.96 6.28 17.38
CA GLU A 5 -10.35 5.93 17.69
C GLU A 5 -10.77 4.64 16.99
N LYS A 6 -10.43 4.49 15.70
CA LYS A 6 -10.68 3.24 14.93
C LYS A 6 -9.94 2.04 15.51
N GLU A 7 -8.71 2.22 15.96
CA GLU A 7 -7.94 1.17 16.63
C GLU A 7 -8.65 0.69 17.91
N VAL A 8 -9.06 1.64 18.77
CA VAL A 8 -9.80 1.33 20.00
C VAL A 8 -11.16 0.70 19.69
N GLU A 9 -11.86 1.15 18.66
CA GLU A 9 -13.12 0.56 18.19
C GLU A 9 -12.91 -0.89 17.73
N ALA A 10 -11.88 -1.16 16.92
CA ALA A 10 -11.53 -2.51 16.47
C ALA A 10 -11.18 -3.44 17.63
N ILE A 11 -10.46 -2.95 18.65
CA ILE A 11 -10.16 -3.71 19.87
C ILE A 11 -11.47 -4.02 20.62
N LYS A 12 -12.34 -3.03 20.82
CA LYS A 12 -13.63 -3.21 21.49
C LYS A 12 -14.52 -4.20 20.75
N GLU A 13 -14.63 -4.11 19.43
CA GLU A 13 -15.42 -5.06 18.62
C GLU A 13 -14.91 -6.50 18.79
N ARG A 14 -13.59 -6.69 18.78
CA ARG A 14 -12.97 -8.02 18.90
C ARG A 14 -13.24 -8.70 20.26
N TYR A 15 -13.21 -7.94 21.35
CA TYR A 15 -13.27 -8.49 22.71
C TYR A 15 -14.63 -8.33 23.41
N LEU A 16 -15.41 -7.30 23.06
CA LEU A 16 -16.71 -7.02 23.67
C LEU A 16 -17.89 -7.51 22.81
N GLY A 17 -17.63 -8.02 21.60
CA GLY A 17 -18.62 -8.75 20.80
C GLY A 17 -19.81 -7.89 20.33
N ILE A 18 -19.55 -6.63 19.92
CA ILE A 18 -20.57 -5.74 19.36
C ILE A 18 -21.18 -6.35 18.08
N ILE A 19 -22.47 -6.06 17.84
CA ILE A 19 -23.24 -6.50 16.67
C ILE A 19 -22.50 -6.19 15.37
N LYS A 20 -22.12 -7.24 14.63
CA LYS A 20 -21.55 -7.12 13.29
C LYS A 20 -22.51 -6.35 12.39
N LYS A 21 -22.08 -5.21 11.85
CA LYS A 21 -22.84 -4.50 10.82
C LYS A 21 -23.06 -5.45 9.65
N ARG A 22 -24.31 -5.78 9.35
CA ARG A 22 -24.65 -6.60 8.18
C ARG A 22 -24.18 -5.85 6.93
N ARG A 23 -23.37 -6.52 6.09
CA ARG A 23 -22.99 -5.99 4.78
C ARG A 23 -24.27 -5.63 4.02
N ARG A 24 -24.33 -4.42 3.50
CA ARG A 24 -25.47 -3.96 2.70
C ARG A 24 -25.51 -4.78 1.42
N VAL A 25 -26.40 -5.77 1.36
CA VAL A 25 -26.61 -6.57 0.13
C VAL A 25 -27.27 -5.66 -0.89
N ARG A 26 -26.63 -5.54 -2.06
CA ARG A 26 -27.18 -4.77 -3.17
C ARG A 26 -28.48 -5.43 -3.63
N ARG A 27 -29.58 -4.69 -3.68
CA ARG A 27 -30.87 -5.22 -4.12
C ARG A 27 -30.83 -5.40 -5.63
N LEU A 28 -31.20 -6.59 -6.12
CA LEU A 28 -31.23 -6.96 -7.54
C LEU A 28 -32.26 -6.16 -8.37
N ASN A 29 -33.12 -5.36 -7.73
CA ASN A 29 -34.31 -4.78 -8.34
C ASN A 29 -34.12 -3.40 -8.99
N ASP A 30 -32.93 -2.81 -8.91
CA ASP A 30 -32.61 -1.58 -9.66
C ASP A 30 -32.14 -1.99 -11.06
N ARG A 31 -32.93 -1.66 -12.10
CA ARG A 31 -32.65 -1.93 -13.53
C ARG A 31 -31.41 -1.22 -14.09
N LYS A 32 -30.49 -0.76 -13.24
CA LYS A 32 -29.25 -0.07 -13.60
C LYS A 32 -28.07 -1.01 -13.33
N PHE A 33 -27.49 -1.52 -14.41
CA PHE A 33 -26.19 -2.17 -14.34
C PHE A 33 -25.16 -1.12 -13.92
N VAL A 34 -24.50 -1.36 -12.79
CA VAL A 34 -23.37 -0.55 -12.35
C VAL A 34 -22.13 -1.37 -12.54
N PHE A 35 -21.29 -0.89 -13.45
CA PHE A 35 -20.04 -1.54 -13.84
C PHE A 35 -18.88 -1.15 -12.92
N ASP A 36 -19.02 -0.06 -12.17
CA ASP A 36 -18.02 0.40 -11.21
C ASP A 36 -18.14 -0.32 -9.85
N TRP A 37 -17.00 -0.40 -9.16
CA TRP A 37 -16.92 -0.86 -7.77
C TRP A 37 -17.38 0.23 -6.80
N ASP A 38 -18.02 -0.16 -5.71
CA ASP A 38 -18.36 0.75 -4.62
C ASP A 38 -17.11 1.06 -3.79
N ALA A 39 -16.88 2.33 -3.46
CA ALA A 39 -15.79 2.72 -2.56
C ALA A 39 -15.96 2.13 -1.15
N GLY A 40 -17.19 1.76 -0.76
CA GLY A 40 -17.46 1.03 0.48
C GLY A 40 -16.94 -0.41 0.51
N ASP A 41 -16.56 -0.98 -0.65
CA ASP A 41 -15.94 -2.30 -0.75
C ASP A 41 -14.39 -2.24 -0.67
N ASP A 42 -13.79 -1.05 -0.52
CA ASP A 42 -12.33 -0.87 -0.36
C ASP A 42 -11.85 -1.40 1.01
N THR A 43 -10.91 -2.35 0.98
CA THR A 43 -10.33 -3.00 2.16
C THR A 43 -8.95 -2.47 2.53
N SER A 44 -8.42 -1.48 1.79
CA SER A 44 -7.06 -0.97 1.98
C SER A 44 -6.91 0.05 3.12
N GLN A 45 -8.03 0.58 3.63
CA GLN A 45 -8.04 1.61 4.66
C GLN A 45 -7.73 1.05 6.05
N ASP A 46 -6.49 1.18 6.48
CA ASP A 46 -6.02 0.74 7.80
C ASP A 46 -5.83 1.93 8.77
N TYR A 47 -6.01 1.68 10.06
CA TYR A 47 -5.71 2.63 11.14
C TYR A 47 -4.24 2.55 11.60
N ASN A 48 -3.57 1.42 11.36
CA ASN A 48 -2.18 1.22 11.72
C ASN A 48 -1.27 1.83 10.64
N PRO A 49 -0.35 2.75 11.02
CA PRO A 49 0.55 3.38 10.06
C PRO A 49 1.43 2.39 9.29
N ILE A 50 1.79 1.25 9.89
CA ILE A 50 2.63 0.23 9.23
C ILE A 50 1.90 -0.44 8.05
N TYR A 51 0.57 -0.59 8.15
CA TYR A 51 -0.25 -1.18 7.09
C TYR A 51 -0.78 -0.14 6.10
N LYS A 52 -0.88 1.12 6.52
CA LYS A 52 -1.19 2.25 5.64
C LYS A 52 0.00 2.61 4.74
N ASP A 53 1.19 2.79 5.34
CA ASP A 53 2.43 3.16 4.66
C ASP A 53 3.39 1.95 4.59
N ARG A 54 2.94 0.90 3.88
CA ARG A 54 3.74 -0.32 3.73
C ARG A 54 5.02 -0.05 2.96
N HIS A 55 6.13 -0.54 3.49
CA HIS A 55 7.41 -0.50 2.78
C HIS A 55 7.31 -1.29 1.47
N ALA A 56 7.51 -0.59 0.35
CA ALA A 56 7.56 -1.22 -0.97
C ALA A 56 8.89 -1.97 -1.16
N VAL A 57 8.82 -3.15 -1.77
CA VAL A 57 10.01 -3.97 -2.06
C VAL A 57 10.90 -3.25 -3.09
N GLN A 58 12.19 -3.11 -2.78
CA GLN A 58 13.14 -2.36 -3.60
C GLN A 58 14.05 -3.24 -4.49
N PHE A 59 13.90 -4.57 -4.46
CA PHE A 59 14.63 -5.53 -5.33
C PHE A 59 16.14 -5.24 -5.51
N PHE A 60 16.84 -4.94 -4.40
CA PHE A 60 18.27 -4.57 -4.39
C PHE A 60 18.65 -3.40 -5.34
N GLY A 61 17.70 -2.51 -5.63
CA GLY A 61 17.86 -1.37 -6.54
C GLY A 61 17.94 -1.73 -8.02
N ARG A 62 17.69 -2.99 -8.40
CA ARG A 62 17.87 -3.49 -9.78
C ARG A 62 16.57 -4.01 -10.40
N GLY A 63 15.66 -4.55 -9.60
CA GLY A 63 14.35 -5.00 -10.06
C GLY A 63 13.32 -3.86 -10.10
N HIS A 64 12.31 -4.02 -10.96
CA HIS A 64 11.23 -3.04 -11.16
C HIS A 64 9.87 -3.74 -11.13
N VAL A 65 8.84 -3.04 -10.70
CA VAL A 65 7.45 -3.50 -10.71
C VAL A 65 6.91 -3.50 -12.13
N ALA A 66 6.24 -4.57 -12.52
CA ALA A 66 5.65 -4.70 -13.85
C ALA A 66 4.50 -3.70 -14.07
N GLY A 67 4.34 -3.22 -15.30
CA GLY A 67 3.24 -2.33 -15.71
C GLY A 67 3.40 -0.86 -15.31
N ILE A 68 4.44 -0.50 -14.56
CA ILE A 68 4.76 0.89 -14.21
C ILE A 68 5.98 1.36 -15.03
N ASP A 69 5.96 2.60 -15.50
CA ASP A 69 7.07 3.19 -16.24
C ASP A 69 8.40 3.14 -15.47
N LEU A 70 9.47 2.74 -16.14
CA LEU A 70 10.79 2.55 -15.53
C LEU A 70 11.42 3.86 -15.05
N LYS A 71 11.20 4.98 -15.75
CA LYS A 71 11.76 6.29 -15.35
C LYS A 71 11.05 6.81 -14.10
N ALA A 72 9.73 6.62 -14.02
CA ALA A 72 8.96 6.95 -12.82
C ALA A 72 9.44 6.15 -11.60
N GLN A 73 9.58 4.82 -11.74
CA GLN A 73 10.06 3.97 -10.65
C GLN A 73 11.46 4.35 -10.16
N LYS A 74 12.39 4.61 -11.10
CA LYS A 74 13.75 5.03 -10.76
C LYS A 74 13.78 6.36 -10.01
N LYS A 75 12.89 7.31 -10.33
CA LYS A 75 12.82 8.59 -9.61
C LYS A 75 12.43 8.42 -8.14
N ASP A 76 11.51 7.50 -7.87
CA ASP A 76 10.95 7.32 -6.53
C ASP A 76 11.79 6.35 -5.66
N GLN A 77 12.43 5.34 -6.26
CA GLN A 77 13.10 4.24 -5.54
C GLN A 77 14.64 4.36 -5.46
N SER A 78 15.28 5.21 -6.28
CA SER A 78 16.75 5.18 -6.45
C SER A 78 17.58 5.66 -5.26
N LYS A 79 17.00 6.41 -4.31
CA LYS A 79 17.79 7.13 -3.29
C LYS A 79 18.64 6.19 -2.41
N PHE A 80 18.02 5.17 -1.81
CA PHE A 80 18.71 4.33 -0.83
C PHE A 80 19.83 3.48 -1.46
N TYR A 81 19.54 2.74 -2.53
CA TYR A 81 20.54 1.90 -3.18
C TYR A 81 21.55 2.71 -4.01
N GLY A 82 21.17 3.92 -4.48
CA GLY A 82 22.11 4.86 -5.10
C GLY A 82 23.21 5.28 -4.12
N ASP A 83 22.83 5.81 -2.95
CA ASP A 83 23.77 6.22 -1.90
C ASP A 83 24.61 5.02 -1.41
N LEU A 84 24.01 3.84 -1.30
CA LEU A 84 24.69 2.63 -0.87
C LEU A 84 25.76 2.17 -1.86
N LEU A 85 25.45 2.21 -3.17
CA LEU A 85 26.40 1.83 -4.22
C LEU A 85 27.53 2.85 -4.34
N GLU A 86 27.22 4.14 -4.22
CA GLU A 86 28.22 5.20 -4.27
C GLU A 86 29.29 5.05 -3.17
N ARG A 87 28.86 4.67 -1.96
CA ARG A 87 29.74 4.44 -0.81
C ARG A 87 30.55 3.14 -0.88
N ARG A 88 30.01 2.11 -1.54
CA ARG A 88 30.61 0.75 -1.54
C ARG A 88 31.46 0.45 -2.76
N ARG A 89 31.22 1.13 -3.89
CA ARG A 89 31.97 0.88 -5.13
C ARG A 89 33.37 1.45 -5.08
N THR A 90 34.31 0.68 -5.60
CA THR A 90 35.67 1.13 -5.92
C THR A 90 35.66 2.04 -7.15
N GLU A 91 36.74 2.80 -7.38
CA GLU A 91 36.86 3.69 -8.55
C GLU A 91 36.77 2.91 -9.87
N ALA A 92 37.43 1.75 -9.94
CA ALA A 92 37.37 0.87 -11.11
C ALA A 92 35.95 0.37 -11.43
N GLU A 93 35.12 0.13 -10.41
CA GLU A 93 33.71 -0.28 -10.61
C GLU A 93 32.80 0.89 -11.01
N LYS A 94 33.20 2.13 -10.74
CA LYS A 94 32.48 3.33 -11.18
C LYS A 94 32.78 3.67 -12.64
N GLU A 95 33.98 3.37 -13.13
CA GLU A 95 34.39 3.61 -14.51
C GLU A 95 33.78 2.62 -15.53
N GLN A 96 33.34 1.44 -15.07
CA GLN A 96 32.75 0.40 -15.94
C GLN A 96 31.25 0.58 -16.21
N GLU A 97 30.58 1.53 -15.55
CA GLU A 97 29.13 1.79 -15.68
C GLU A 97 28.83 2.88 -16.71
#